data_AF-A0A920FKN4-F1
#
_entry.id   AF-A0A920FKN4-F1
#
_cell.length_a   1.000
_cell.length_b   1.000
_cell.length_c   1.000
_cell.angle_alpha   90.00
_cell.angle_beta   90.00
_cell.angle_gamma   90.00
#
_symmetry.space_group_name_H-M   'P 1'
#
loop_
_entity.id
_entity.type
_entity.pdbx_description
1 polymer ?
#
loop_
_entity_poly.entity_id
_entity_poly.type
_entity_poly.pdbx_seq_one_letter_code
_entity_poly.pdbx_strand_id
1 'polypeptide(L)'
;MKNLTIYFILFGLISCDTLQQVANTAGVSLNTETSAPALTNQEVISGLKEALTIGAKKGAQQASAVGGFLKNDMIRLPFPPDAKKVRDKAMQWGLDNKVEKFEATLNEAAEEACKTAAPIFVNAITNMSVQDGFAILKGNENAATTYLKENTGNALYNAFLPQVKKAIENVKLTAYWEPLAKKYNQSTLLTGNDPINTDLNDYVTKRAISGLFHLVEQKEKEIRKDPLSRSTDLLKKVFSTLDP
;
A
#
# COMPACT_ATOMS: atom_id res chain seq x y z
N MET A 1 -59.47 -52.97 -32.20
CA MET A 1 -58.08 -52.68 -31.83
C MET A 1 -57.72 -51.34 -32.50
N LYS A 2 -58.10 -50.20 -31.91
CA LYS A 2 -57.28 -49.32 -31.03
C LYS A 2 -55.87 -49.03 -31.58
N ASN A 3 -55.74 -47.93 -32.33
CA ASN A 3 -54.47 -47.21 -32.50
C ASN A 3 -54.65 -45.81 -31.89
N LEU A 4 -53.85 -45.56 -30.86
CA LEU A 4 -53.90 -44.42 -29.94
C LEU A 4 -52.92 -43.34 -30.46
N THR A 5 -53.45 -42.23 -30.95
CA THR A 5 -52.65 -41.06 -31.33
C THR A 5 -52.52 -40.14 -30.11
N ILE A 6 -51.29 -39.97 -29.60
CA ILE A 6 -50.98 -39.09 -28.47
C ILE A 6 -50.73 -37.67 -29.01
N TYR A 7 -51.61 -36.74 -28.65
CA TYR A 7 -51.39 -35.29 -28.79
C TYR A 7 -50.69 -34.77 -27.54
N PHE A 8 -49.53 -34.15 -27.70
CA PHE A 8 -48.79 -33.46 -26.64
C PHE A 8 -49.44 -32.07 -26.44
N ILE A 9 -50.26 -31.92 -25.40
CA ILE A 9 -50.90 -30.65 -25.04
C ILE A 9 -49.90 -29.81 -24.24
N LEU A 10 -49.52 -28.66 -24.80
CA LEU A 10 -48.73 -27.60 -24.17
C LEU A 10 -49.61 -26.86 -23.16
N PHE A 11 -49.43 -27.12 -21.86
CA PHE A 11 -50.14 -26.44 -20.78
C PHE A 11 -49.37 -25.17 -20.40
N GLY A 12 -49.78 -24.01 -20.94
CA GLY A 12 -49.36 -22.70 -20.47
C GLY A 12 -50.30 -22.21 -19.38
N LEU A 13 -49.81 -22.10 -18.14
CA LEU A 13 -50.54 -21.44 -17.05
C LEU A 13 -50.10 -19.97 -16.99
N ILE A 14 -50.97 -19.10 -17.49
CA ILE A 14 -50.95 -17.65 -17.24
C ILE A 14 -51.81 -17.43 -16.01
N SER A 15 -51.18 -17.09 -14.88
CA SER A 15 -51.91 -16.59 -13.70
C SER A 15 -50.97 -15.77 -12.82
N CYS A 16 -50.69 -14.53 -13.25
CA CYS A 16 -49.94 -13.54 -12.46
C CYS A 16 -50.72 -12.22 -12.25
N ASP A 17 -52.02 -12.18 -12.54
CA ASP A 17 -52.80 -10.93 -12.41
C ASP A 17 -53.52 -10.77 -11.06
N THR A 18 -53.75 -11.86 -10.32
CA THR A 18 -54.56 -11.79 -9.08
C THR A 18 -53.81 -11.22 -7.88
N LEU A 19 -52.48 -11.30 -7.85
CA LEU A 19 -51.68 -10.80 -6.72
C LEU A 19 -51.57 -9.27 -6.71
N GLN A 20 -51.55 -8.65 -7.90
CA GLN A 20 -51.36 -7.21 -8.06
C GLN A 20 -52.62 -6.42 -7.71
N GLN A 21 -53.80 -7.03 -7.86
CA GLN A 21 -55.08 -6.42 -7.51
C GLN A 21 -55.33 -6.37 -5.99
N VAL A 22 -54.79 -7.34 -5.23
CA VAL A 22 -54.86 -7.36 -3.76
C VAL A 22 -53.91 -6.32 -3.14
N ALA A 23 -52.73 -6.10 -3.72
CA ALA A 23 -51.79 -5.08 -3.26
C ALA A 23 -52.36 -3.64 -3.36
N ASN A 24 -53.09 -3.34 -4.44
CA ASN A 24 -53.70 -2.02 -4.64
C ASN A 24 -54.89 -1.73 -3.70
N THR A 25 -55.56 -2.76 -3.19
CA THR A 25 -56.72 -2.59 -2.30
C THR A 25 -56.29 -2.40 -0.83
N ALA A 26 -55.05 -2.75 -0.49
CA ALA A 26 -54.50 -2.64 0.87
C ALA A 26 -53.81 -1.29 1.15
N GLY A 27 -53.76 -0.34 0.20
CA GLY A 27 -53.06 0.94 0.38
C GLY A 27 -51.55 0.80 0.60
N VAL A 28 -50.98 -0.38 0.30
CA VAL A 28 -49.54 -0.63 0.41
C VAL A 28 -48.88 -0.17 -0.89
N SER A 29 -48.42 1.08 -0.92
CA SER A 29 -47.43 1.53 -1.91
C SER A 29 -46.15 0.71 -1.74
N LEU A 30 -45.98 -0.32 -2.55
CA LEU A 30 -44.69 -0.97 -2.76
C LEU A 30 -43.82 -0.08 -3.65
N ASN A 31 -43.42 1.07 -3.12
CA ASN A 31 -42.25 1.79 -3.63
C ASN A 31 -41.01 1.06 -3.13
N THR A 32 -40.73 -0.12 -3.68
CA THR A 32 -39.43 -0.79 -3.51
C THR A 32 -38.46 -0.29 -4.58
N GLU A 33 -38.24 1.02 -4.59
CA GLU A 33 -36.94 1.57 -4.95
C GLU A 33 -36.33 2.12 -3.66
N THR A 34 -35.81 1.22 -2.84
CA THR A 34 -34.86 1.57 -1.77
C THR A 34 -33.56 2.01 -2.43
N SER A 35 -33.59 3.17 -3.09
CA SER A 35 -32.40 3.95 -3.35
C SER A 35 -31.80 4.28 -1.98
N ALA A 36 -30.67 3.66 -1.65
CA ALA A 36 -29.97 3.96 -0.41
C ALA A 36 -29.81 5.49 -0.28
N PRO A 37 -30.00 6.10 0.91
CA PRO A 37 -29.83 7.53 1.08
C PRO A 37 -28.46 7.95 0.53
N ALA A 38 -28.47 8.97 -0.34
CA ALA A 38 -27.25 9.55 -0.89
C ALA A 38 -26.32 9.93 0.27
N LEU A 39 -25.05 9.52 0.18
CA LEU A 39 -24.07 9.80 1.24
C LEU A 39 -23.92 11.29 1.44
N THR A 40 -23.88 11.72 2.70
CA THR A 40 -23.45 13.07 3.04
C THR A 40 -21.96 13.22 2.79
N ASN A 41 -21.51 14.45 2.49
CA ASN A 41 -20.08 14.74 2.34
C ASN A 41 -19.26 14.30 3.57
N GLN A 42 -19.84 14.37 4.77
CA GLN A 42 -19.16 13.97 6.00
C GLN A 42 -18.99 12.45 6.09
N GLU A 43 -19.98 11.66 5.68
CA GLU A 43 -19.87 10.20 5.62
C GLU A 43 -18.85 9.76 4.57
N VAL A 44 -18.85 10.40 3.39
CA VAL A 44 -17.86 10.15 2.33
C VAL A 44 -16.44 10.35 2.84
N ILE A 45 -16.19 11.49 3.48
CA ILE A 45 -14.85 11.84 3.97
C ILE A 45 -14.44 10.94 5.14
N SER A 46 -15.36 10.60 6.05
CA SER A 46 -15.06 9.69 7.16
C SER A 46 -14.71 8.29 6.65
N GLY A 47 -15.46 7.79 5.68
CA GLY A 47 -15.19 6.50 5.04
C GLY A 47 -13.86 6.48 4.30
N LEU A 48 -13.55 7.55 3.56
CA LEU A 48 -12.25 7.70 2.92
C LEU A 48 -11.12 7.68 3.97
N LYS A 49 -11.21 8.47 5.03
CA LYS A 49 -10.19 8.50 6.10
C LYS A 49 -9.99 7.14 6.75
N GLU A 50 -11.07 6.39 6.98
CA GLU A 50 -11.00 5.01 7.45
C GLU A 50 -10.23 4.12 6.45
N ALA A 51 -10.53 4.24 5.15
CA ALA A 51 -9.88 3.48 4.07
C ALA A 51 -8.38 3.67 4.09
N LEU A 52 -7.98 4.94 4.09
CA LEU A 52 -6.60 5.35 4.04
C LEU A 52 -5.87 4.93 5.31
N THR A 53 -6.54 5.01 6.46
CA THR A 53 -5.97 4.57 7.73
C THR A 53 -5.69 3.08 7.71
N ILE A 54 -6.62 2.26 7.21
CA ILE A 54 -6.44 0.81 7.10
C ILE A 54 -5.34 0.48 6.09
N GLY A 55 -5.36 1.09 4.90
CA GLY A 55 -4.36 0.88 3.86
C GLY A 55 -2.95 1.25 4.32
N ALA A 56 -2.80 2.44 4.93
CA ALA A 56 -1.53 2.91 5.46
C ALA A 56 -1.01 2.04 6.61
N LYS A 57 -1.89 1.59 7.53
CA LYS A 57 -1.52 0.65 8.60
C LYS A 57 -1.07 -0.69 8.05
N LYS A 58 -1.80 -1.27 7.08
CA LYS A 58 -1.42 -2.54 6.44
C LYS A 58 -0.08 -2.43 5.70
N GLY A 59 0.13 -1.34 4.97
CA GLY A 59 1.41 -1.07 4.30
C GLY A 59 2.57 -0.96 5.30
N ALA A 60 2.38 -0.22 6.40
CA ALA A 60 3.37 -0.10 7.47
C ALA A 60 3.63 -1.44 8.19
N GLN A 61 2.59 -2.24 8.44
CA GLN A 61 2.72 -3.57 9.04
C GLN A 61 3.52 -4.52 8.13
N GLN A 62 3.25 -4.50 6.83
CA GLN A 62 3.99 -5.33 5.87
C GLN A 62 5.45 -4.87 5.76
N ALA A 63 5.71 -3.57 5.75
CA ALA A 63 7.07 -3.02 5.72
C ALA A 63 7.87 -3.34 7.00
N SER A 64 7.21 -3.36 8.17
CA SER A 64 7.86 -3.56 9.48
C SER A 64 7.89 -5.01 9.95
N ALA A 65 7.32 -5.94 9.17
CA ALA A 65 7.37 -7.36 9.46
C ALA A 65 8.80 -7.91 9.33
N VAL A 66 9.11 -8.97 10.07
CA VAL A 66 10.40 -9.67 9.96
C VAL A 66 10.55 -10.24 8.55
N GLY A 67 11.59 -9.82 7.84
CA GLY A 67 11.80 -10.15 6.43
C GLY A 67 10.87 -9.41 5.48
N GLY A 68 10.11 -8.41 5.96
CA GLY A 68 9.21 -7.58 5.17
C GLY A 68 9.93 -6.81 4.07
N PHE A 69 11.21 -6.50 4.27
CA PHE A 69 12.10 -5.99 3.23
C PHE A 69 12.90 -7.10 2.58
N LEU A 70 13.66 -7.89 3.36
CA LEU A 70 14.65 -8.83 2.80
C LEU A 70 14.03 -9.88 1.87
N LYS A 71 12.81 -10.33 2.16
CA LYS A 71 12.10 -11.37 1.40
C LYS A 71 11.10 -10.81 0.37
N ASN A 72 11.05 -9.48 0.21
CA ASN A 72 10.10 -8.81 -0.67
C ASN A 72 10.84 -8.08 -1.77
N ASP A 73 10.97 -8.69 -2.95
CA ASP A 73 11.76 -8.17 -4.06
C ASP A 73 11.35 -6.77 -4.53
N MET A 74 10.11 -6.35 -4.24
CA MET A 74 9.61 -5.01 -4.62
C MET A 74 10.19 -3.89 -3.76
N ILE A 75 10.52 -4.19 -2.50
CA ILE A 75 11.00 -3.17 -1.55
C ILE A 75 12.33 -3.51 -0.89
N ARG A 76 12.84 -4.73 -1.09
CA ARG A 76 14.15 -5.20 -0.63
C ARG A 76 15.18 -4.13 -0.89
N LEU A 77 15.91 -3.75 0.15
CA LEU A 77 17.03 -2.84 0.02
C LEU A 77 18.16 -3.59 -0.65
N PRO A 78 18.49 -3.26 -1.92
CA PRO A 78 19.67 -3.84 -2.53
C PRO A 78 20.89 -3.23 -1.85
N PHE A 79 22.03 -3.92 -2.02
CA PHE A 79 23.33 -3.28 -1.85
C PHE A 79 23.32 -1.91 -2.53
N PRO A 80 23.81 -0.86 -1.84
CA PRO A 80 24.02 0.43 -2.45
C PRO A 80 24.71 0.25 -3.82
N PRO A 81 24.22 0.88 -4.89
CA PRO A 81 24.70 0.67 -6.27
C PRO A 81 26.22 0.65 -6.40
N ASP A 82 26.87 1.41 -5.55
CA ASP A 82 28.27 1.75 -5.61
C ASP A 82 29.17 0.79 -4.84
N ALA A 83 28.60 0.08 -3.87
CA ALA A 83 29.29 -1.07 -3.28
C ALA A 83 29.02 -2.38 -4.01
N LYS A 84 28.25 -2.37 -5.11
CA LYS A 84 28.06 -3.59 -5.92
C LYS A 84 29.41 -4.21 -6.32
N LYS A 85 30.37 -3.40 -6.78
CA LYS A 85 31.71 -3.89 -7.13
C LYS A 85 32.47 -4.47 -5.94
N VAL A 86 32.32 -3.88 -4.74
CA VAL A 86 32.96 -4.40 -3.52
C VAL A 86 32.31 -5.72 -3.11
N ARG A 87 30.98 -5.76 -3.12
CA ARG A 87 30.18 -6.96 -2.87
C ARG A 87 30.62 -8.08 -3.81
N ASP A 88 30.70 -7.82 -5.11
CA ASP A 88 31.04 -8.83 -6.11
C ASP A 88 32.46 -9.39 -5.88
N LYS A 89 33.43 -8.52 -5.57
CA LYS A 89 34.79 -8.96 -5.19
C LYS A 89 34.81 -9.76 -3.88
N ALA A 90 34.04 -9.34 -2.88
CA ALA A 90 33.94 -10.05 -1.61
C ALA A 90 33.36 -11.46 -1.81
N MET A 91 32.34 -11.61 -2.66
CA MET A 91 31.81 -12.92 -3.04
C MET A 91 32.84 -13.77 -3.80
N GLN A 92 33.60 -13.18 -4.73
CA GLN A 92 34.70 -13.88 -5.42
C GLN A 92 35.81 -14.38 -4.47
N TRP A 93 35.97 -13.73 -3.32
CA TRP A 93 36.91 -14.15 -2.27
C TRP A 93 36.30 -15.12 -1.24
N GLY A 94 35.10 -15.65 -1.49
CA GLY A 94 34.41 -16.59 -0.60
C GLY A 94 33.85 -15.94 0.67
N LEU A 95 33.56 -14.63 0.63
CA LEU A 95 33.00 -13.88 1.76
C LEU A 95 31.47 -13.73 1.68
N ASP A 96 30.80 -14.65 1.00
CA ASP A 96 29.35 -14.65 0.74
C ASP A 96 28.54 -14.43 2.02
N ASN A 97 28.84 -15.17 3.08
CA ASN A 97 28.18 -15.03 4.39
C ASN A 97 28.27 -13.61 4.98
N LYS A 98 29.37 -12.87 4.73
CA LYS A 98 29.53 -11.50 5.22
C LYS A 98 28.72 -10.52 4.38
N VAL A 99 28.66 -10.76 3.08
CA VAL A 99 27.87 -9.99 2.11
C VAL A 99 26.38 -10.14 2.40
N GLU A 100 25.90 -11.37 2.58
CA GLU A 100 24.51 -11.66 2.91
C GLU A 100 24.13 -11.06 4.27
N LYS A 101 24.99 -11.19 5.28
CA LYS A 101 24.76 -10.58 6.59
C LYS A 101 24.68 -9.06 6.50
N PHE A 102 25.52 -8.42 5.69
CA PHE A 102 25.47 -6.98 5.46
C PHE A 102 24.12 -6.56 4.89
N GLU A 103 23.68 -7.21 3.81
CA GLU A 103 22.39 -6.91 3.18
C GLU A 103 21.22 -7.17 4.12
N ALA A 104 21.23 -8.30 4.83
CA ALA A 104 20.23 -8.62 5.83
C ALA A 104 20.10 -7.50 6.87
N THR A 105 21.21 -7.00 7.40
CA THR A 105 21.15 -5.91 8.38
C THR A 105 20.61 -4.60 7.80
N LEU A 106 20.89 -4.25 6.53
CA LEU A 106 20.29 -3.06 5.92
C LEU A 106 18.76 -3.19 5.82
N ASN A 107 18.29 -4.39 5.45
CA ASN A 107 16.86 -4.68 5.34
C ASN A 107 16.19 -4.70 6.71
N GLU A 108 16.80 -5.34 7.72
CA GLU A 108 16.31 -5.33 9.11
C GLU A 108 16.26 -3.91 9.69
N ALA A 109 17.24 -3.05 9.37
CA ALA A 109 17.24 -1.65 9.77
C ALA A 109 16.06 -0.88 9.15
N ALA A 110 15.70 -1.17 7.90
CA ALA A 110 14.53 -0.60 7.25
C ALA A 110 13.22 -1.10 7.87
N GLU A 111 13.13 -2.39 8.19
CA GLU A 111 11.99 -3.01 8.89
C GLU A 111 11.77 -2.36 10.26
N GLU A 112 12.84 -2.21 11.05
CA GLU A 112 12.79 -1.59 12.38
C GLU A 112 12.31 -0.13 12.29
N ALA A 113 12.84 0.65 11.35
CA ALA A 113 12.43 2.03 11.14
C ALA A 113 10.94 2.15 10.80
N CYS A 114 10.42 1.25 9.95
CA CYS A 114 9.02 1.25 9.52
C CYS A 114 8.01 1.02 10.65
N LYS A 115 8.43 0.46 11.80
CA LYS A 115 7.56 0.31 12.99
C LYS A 115 7.01 1.65 13.50
N THR A 116 7.72 2.74 13.21
CA THR A 116 7.33 4.11 13.64
C THR A 116 6.35 4.81 12.69
N ALA A 117 6.06 4.23 11.52
CA ALA A 117 5.31 4.91 10.45
C ALA A 117 3.81 5.05 10.71
N ALA A 118 3.18 4.02 11.27
CA ALA A 118 1.73 3.97 11.45
C ALA A 118 1.12 5.20 12.14
N PRO A 119 1.63 5.66 13.31
CA PRO A 119 1.09 6.86 13.96
C PRO A 119 1.25 8.14 13.13
N ILE A 120 2.32 8.26 12.33
CA ILE A 120 2.56 9.41 11.46
C ILE A 120 1.50 9.47 10.35
N PHE A 121 1.21 8.34 9.71
CA PHE A 121 0.15 8.27 8.70
C PHE A 121 -1.23 8.55 9.28
N VAL A 122 -1.56 7.93 10.43
CA VAL A 122 -2.85 8.15 11.10
C VAL A 122 -3.04 9.63 11.43
N ASN A 123 -2.00 10.31 11.91
CA ASN A 123 -2.07 11.73 12.22
C ASN A 123 -2.37 12.56 10.96
N ALA A 124 -1.64 12.34 9.86
CA ALA A 124 -1.88 13.06 8.60
C ALA A 124 -3.29 12.82 8.05
N ILE A 125 -3.78 11.57 8.08
CA ILE A 125 -5.11 11.22 7.59
C ILE A 125 -6.21 11.83 8.47
N THR A 126 -6.01 11.84 9.79
CA THR A 126 -6.95 12.45 10.74
C THR A 126 -7.06 13.96 10.48
N ASN A 127 -5.93 14.63 10.26
CA ASN A 127 -5.83 16.07 10.03
C ASN A 127 -6.13 16.50 8.58
N MET A 128 -6.39 15.54 7.68
CA MET A 128 -6.75 15.82 6.28
C MET A 128 -8.01 16.68 6.16
N SER A 129 -7.99 17.67 5.29
CA SER A 129 -9.15 18.53 5.04
C SER A 129 -10.23 17.80 4.24
N VAL A 130 -11.45 18.35 4.23
CA VAL A 130 -12.54 17.83 3.39
C VAL A 130 -12.18 17.95 1.91
N GLN A 131 -11.50 19.04 1.53
CA GLN A 131 -11.05 19.31 0.17
C GLN A 131 -10.02 18.28 -0.29
N ASP A 132 -9.03 17.97 0.54
CA ASP A 132 -8.03 16.92 0.26
C ASP A 132 -8.71 15.56 0.09
N GLY A 133 -9.68 15.23 0.96
CA GLY A 133 -10.42 13.98 0.86
C GLY A 133 -11.16 13.86 -0.47
N PHE A 134 -11.85 14.91 -0.93
CA PHE A 134 -12.48 14.90 -2.25
C PHE A 134 -11.48 14.85 -3.41
N ALA A 135 -10.33 15.53 -3.28
CA ALA A 135 -9.26 15.47 -4.27
C ALA A 135 -8.68 14.05 -4.39
N ILE A 136 -8.53 13.34 -3.27
CA ILE A 136 -8.09 11.95 -3.24
C ILE A 136 -9.15 11.03 -3.85
N LEU A 137 -10.42 11.20 -3.45
CA LEU A 137 -11.52 10.36 -3.92
C LEU A 137 -11.66 10.43 -5.45
N LYS A 138 -11.59 11.63 -6.02
CA LYS A 138 -11.71 11.88 -7.46
C LYS A 138 -10.39 11.81 -8.23
N GLY A 139 -9.27 11.66 -7.51
CA GLY A 139 -7.94 11.65 -8.07
C GLY A 139 -7.56 10.30 -8.68
N ASN A 140 -6.34 10.25 -9.22
CA ASN A 140 -5.75 9.05 -9.81
C ASN A 140 -5.64 7.90 -8.78
N GLU A 141 -5.32 6.70 -9.28
CA GLU A 141 -5.23 5.47 -8.47
C GLU A 141 -4.27 5.54 -7.27
N ASN A 142 -3.35 6.50 -7.24
CA ASN A 142 -2.37 6.71 -6.18
C ASN A 142 -2.51 8.06 -5.45
N ALA A 143 -3.66 8.74 -5.58
CA ALA A 143 -3.84 10.09 -5.04
C ALA A 143 -3.63 10.17 -3.52
N ALA A 144 -4.05 9.14 -2.77
CA ALA A 144 -3.85 9.12 -1.33
C ALA A 144 -2.38 8.90 -0.96
N THR A 145 -1.70 8.03 -1.69
CA THR A 145 -0.26 7.79 -1.52
C THR A 145 0.53 9.07 -1.78
N THR A 146 0.19 9.81 -2.84
CA THR A 146 0.81 11.11 -3.13
C THR A 146 0.58 12.10 -2.00
N TYR A 147 -0.65 12.23 -1.52
CA TYR A 147 -0.98 13.06 -0.37
C TYR A 147 -0.13 12.68 0.86
N LEU A 148 -0.03 11.39 1.20
CA LEU A 148 0.77 10.94 2.33
C LEU A 148 2.26 11.24 2.14
N LYS A 149 2.81 11.03 0.93
CA LYS A 149 4.22 11.36 0.62
C LYS A 149 4.53 12.81 0.93
N GLU A 150 3.67 13.72 0.48
CA GLU A 150 3.83 15.17 0.66
C GLU A 150 3.67 15.60 2.13
N ASN A 151 2.73 14.99 2.85
CA ASN A 151 2.37 15.41 4.21
C ASN A 151 3.15 14.67 5.31
N THR A 152 3.82 13.56 5.00
CA THR A 152 4.53 12.76 6.03
C THR A 152 5.99 12.50 5.71
N GLY A 153 6.50 12.82 4.52
CA GLY A 153 7.88 12.48 4.12
C GLY A 153 8.95 12.93 5.11
N ASN A 154 8.88 14.20 5.56
CA ASN A 154 9.83 14.75 6.53
C ASN A 154 9.68 14.12 7.93
N ALA A 155 8.45 13.89 8.38
CA ALA A 155 8.18 13.26 9.68
C ALA A 155 8.68 11.81 9.70
N LEU A 156 8.46 11.06 8.62
CA LEU A 156 8.99 9.70 8.45
C LEU A 156 10.52 9.71 8.46
N TYR A 157 11.16 10.60 7.70
CA TYR A 157 12.62 10.72 7.67
C TYR A 157 13.19 10.96 9.07
N ASN A 158 12.63 11.92 9.80
CA ASN A 158 13.09 12.26 11.15
C ASN A 158 12.85 11.13 12.16
N ALA A 159 11.77 10.35 12.00
CA ALA A 159 11.49 9.19 12.85
C ALA A 159 12.37 7.98 12.50
N PHE A 160 12.66 7.77 11.21
CA PHE A 160 13.36 6.58 10.71
C PHE A 160 14.86 6.67 10.93
N LEU A 161 15.45 7.83 10.66
CA LEU A 161 16.91 8.02 10.74
C LEU A 161 17.53 7.55 12.07
N PRO A 162 16.99 7.89 13.27
CA PRO A 162 17.56 7.39 14.52
C PRO A 162 17.42 5.87 14.69
N GLN A 163 16.34 5.24 14.20
CA GLN A 163 16.17 3.79 14.26
C GLN A 163 17.15 3.07 13.33
N VAL A 164 17.33 3.61 12.13
CA VAL A 164 18.33 3.12 11.17
C VAL A 164 19.73 3.23 11.75
N LYS A 165 20.10 4.40 12.32
CA LYS A 165 21.40 4.59 12.96
C LYS A 165 21.66 3.56 14.04
N LYS A 166 20.70 3.37 14.95
CA LYS A 166 20.80 2.37 16.02
C LYS A 166 21.02 0.95 15.47
N ALA A 167 20.28 0.56 14.43
CA ALA A 167 20.40 -0.75 13.82
C ALA A 167 21.77 -0.96 13.15
N ILE A 168 22.28 0.05 12.43
CA ILE A 168 23.56 0.01 11.71
C ILE A 168 24.76 0.11 12.67
N GLU A 169 24.67 0.90 13.73
CA GLU A 169 25.73 1.04 14.74
C GLU A 169 26.00 -0.28 15.47
N ASN A 170 24.94 -1.05 15.79
CA ASN A 170 25.05 -2.34 16.47
C ASN A 170 25.92 -3.37 15.72
N VAL A 171 26.01 -3.25 14.41
CA VAL A 171 26.76 -4.18 13.54
C VAL A 171 28.07 -3.60 13.01
N LYS A 172 28.47 -2.41 13.48
CA LYS A 172 29.70 -1.70 13.10
C LYS A 172 29.93 -1.59 11.58
N LEU A 173 28.85 -1.48 10.81
CA LEU A 173 28.91 -1.54 9.34
C LEU A 173 29.51 -0.27 8.72
N THR A 174 29.32 0.89 9.35
CA THR A 174 29.84 2.18 8.89
C THR A 174 31.36 2.21 8.77
N ALA A 175 32.06 1.51 9.68
CA ALA A 175 33.53 1.41 9.68
C ALA A 175 34.09 0.77 8.41
N TYR A 176 33.33 -0.11 7.76
CA TYR A 176 33.74 -0.76 6.51
C TYR A 176 33.21 -0.01 5.28
N TRP A 177 32.00 0.54 5.36
CA TRP A 177 31.32 1.22 4.26
C TRP A 177 31.98 2.55 3.86
N GLU A 178 32.22 3.45 4.82
CA GLU A 178 32.68 4.82 4.52
C GLU A 178 34.01 4.89 3.75
N PRO A 179 35.05 4.10 4.10
CA PRO A 179 36.31 4.11 3.35
C PRO A 179 36.15 3.64 1.90
N LEU A 180 35.30 2.63 1.69
CA LEU A 180 35.01 2.10 0.35
C LEU A 180 34.25 3.11 -0.51
N ALA A 181 33.22 3.72 0.07
CA ALA A 181 32.41 4.76 -0.56
C ALA A 181 33.25 5.98 -0.96
N LYS A 182 34.11 6.48 -0.06
CA LYS A 182 35.02 7.59 -0.33
C LYS A 182 36.01 7.28 -1.44
N LYS A 183 36.61 6.07 -1.43
CA LYS A 183 37.56 5.64 -2.48
C LYS A 183 36.88 5.53 -3.84
N TYR A 184 35.64 5.04 -3.90
CA TYR A 184 34.85 5.03 -5.13
C TYR A 184 34.61 6.47 -5.64
N ASN A 185 34.12 7.37 -4.78
CA ASN A 185 33.89 8.78 -5.13
C ASN A 185 35.15 9.55 -5.56
N GLN A 186 36.34 9.14 -5.10
CA GLN A 186 37.59 9.69 -5.63
C GLN A 186 37.88 9.18 -7.04
N SER A 187 37.54 7.93 -7.35
CA SER A 187 37.71 7.36 -8.69
C SER A 187 36.67 7.84 -9.70
N THR A 188 35.53 8.38 -9.26
CA THR A 188 34.54 8.98 -10.17
C THR A 188 35.07 10.22 -10.88
N LEU A 189 35.94 10.99 -10.23
CA LEU A 189 36.66 12.12 -10.83
C LEU A 189 37.49 11.73 -12.07
N LEU A 190 37.93 10.47 -12.13
CA LEU A 190 38.74 9.92 -13.22
C LEU A 190 37.90 9.13 -14.23
N THR A 191 36.73 8.63 -13.83
CA THR A 191 35.91 7.71 -14.64
C THR A 191 34.62 8.32 -15.19
N GLY A 192 34.23 9.52 -14.72
CA GLY A 192 33.02 10.22 -15.16
C GLY A 192 31.71 9.61 -14.64
N ASN A 193 31.78 8.66 -13.70
CA ASN A 193 30.58 8.08 -13.07
C ASN A 193 29.98 9.05 -12.04
N ASP A 194 28.69 8.90 -11.72
CA ASP A 194 28.05 9.72 -10.69
C ASP A 194 28.61 9.41 -9.29
N PRO A 195 28.83 10.45 -8.46
CA PRO A 195 29.20 10.26 -7.06
C PRO A 195 28.02 9.73 -6.26
N ILE A 196 28.37 9.15 -5.11
CA ILE A 196 27.48 8.26 -4.37
C ILE A 196 27.19 8.86 -3.01
N ASN A 197 26.05 8.49 -2.45
CA ASN A 197 25.79 8.80 -1.05
C ASN A 197 26.68 7.95 -0.15
N THR A 198 27.63 8.62 0.52
CA THR A 198 28.53 7.95 1.48
C THR A 198 27.86 7.69 2.83
N ASP A 199 26.72 8.33 3.11
CA ASP A 199 25.97 8.10 4.35
C ASP A 199 25.01 6.92 4.19
N LEU A 200 25.42 5.79 4.76
CA LEU A 200 24.63 4.55 4.76
C LEU A 200 23.30 4.74 5.49
N ASN A 201 23.25 5.59 6.53
CA ASN A 201 22.02 5.83 7.27
C ASN A 201 21.00 6.55 6.38
N ASP A 202 21.41 7.61 5.70
CA ASP A 202 20.54 8.33 4.76
C ASP A 202 20.07 7.44 3.60
N TYR A 203 20.97 6.61 3.05
CA TYR A 203 20.59 5.62 2.02
C TYR A 203 19.49 4.67 2.51
N VAL A 204 19.69 4.02 3.66
CA VAL A 204 18.71 3.08 4.21
C VAL A 204 17.41 3.78 4.58
N THR A 205 17.47 4.96 5.20
CA THR A 205 16.29 5.74 5.57
C THR A 205 15.45 6.11 4.34
N LYS A 206 16.05 6.66 3.29
CA LYS A 206 15.33 7.02 2.06
C LYS A 206 14.75 5.80 1.35
N ARG A 207 15.48 4.69 1.31
CA ARG A 207 15.00 3.43 0.71
C ARG A 207 13.86 2.82 1.53
N ALA A 208 13.94 2.85 2.86
CA ALA A 208 12.87 2.39 3.74
C ALA A 208 11.58 3.19 3.51
N ILE A 209 11.67 4.52 3.44
CA ILE A 209 10.51 5.39 3.14
C ILE A 209 9.94 5.09 1.75
N SER A 210 10.80 4.95 0.74
CA SER A 210 10.37 4.59 -0.61
C SER A 210 9.65 3.24 -0.66
N GLY A 211 10.21 2.23 0.01
CA GLY A 211 9.61 0.89 0.10
C GLY A 211 8.29 0.90 0.84
N LEU A 212 8.22 1.62 1.96
CA LEU A 212 6.98 1.82 2.70
C LEU A 212 5.88 2.41 1.82
N PHE A 213 6.17 3.49 1.10
CA PHE A 213 5.18 4.10 0.21
C PHE A 213 4.80 3.23 -0.96
N HIS A 214 5.71 2.40 -1.46
CA HIS A 214 5.39 1.41 -2.49
C HIS A 214 4.33 0.41 -2.00
N LEU A 215 4.43 -0.06 -0.75
CA LEU A 215 3.43 -0.94 -0.16
C LEU A 215 2.11 -0.24 0.13
N VAL A 216 2.16 1.01 0.61
CA VAL A 216 0.95 1.84 0.81
C VAL A 216 0.21 2.04 -0.53
N GLU A 217 0.94 2.31 -1.61
CA GLU A 217 0.36 2.46 -2.95
C GLU A 217 -0.30 1.17 -3.45
N GLN A 218 0.31 0.01 -3.20
CA GLN A 218 -0.31 -1.27 -3.52
C GLN A 218 -1.63 -1.44 -2.76
N LYS A 219 -1.66 -1.11 -1.46
CA LYS A 219 -2.89 -1.18 -0.66
C LYS A 219 -3.95 -0.18 -1.09
N GLU A 220 -3.56 1.02 -1.52
CA GLU A 220 -4.51 1.97 -2.11
C GLU A 220 -5.12 1.40 -3.40
N LYS A 221 -4.30 0.85 -4.29
CA LYS A 221 -4.78 0.24 -5.55
C LYS A 221 -5.72 -0.94 -5.30
N GLU A 222 -5.40 -1.81 -4.34
CA GLU A 222 -6.28 -2.91 -3.90
C GLU A 222 -7.65 -2.37 -3.45
N ILE A 223 -7.67 -1.39 -2.54
CA ILE A 223 -8.94 -0.83 -2.01
C ILE A 223 -9.78 -0.17 -3.11
N ARG A 224 -9.14 0.51 -4.06
CA ARG A 224 -9.82 1.16 -5.19
C ARG A 224 -10.44 0.13 -6.13
N LYS A 225 -9.71 -0.93 -6.51
CA LYS A 225 -10.11 -1.86 -7.58
C LYS A 225 -10.93 -3.05 -7.10
N ASP A 226 -10.70 -3.52 -5.88
CA ASP A 226 -11.28 -4.75 -5.37
C ASP A 226 -12.30 -4.46 -4.25
N PRO A 227 -13.60 -4.67 -4.49
CA PRO A 227 -14.63 -4.53 -3.45
C PRO A 227 -14.40 -5.42 -2.23
N LEU A 228 -13.71 -6.57 -2.36
CA LEU A 228 -13.38 -7.45 -1.23
C LEU A 228 -12.30 -6.85 -0.32
N SER A 229 -11.46 -5.97 -0.87
CA SER A 229 -10.46 -5.22 -0.13
C SER A 229 -11.08 -4.07 0.70
N ARG A 230 -12.37 -3.75 0.48
CA ARG A 230 -13.15 -2.75 1.23
C ARG A 230 -13.78 -3.40 2.47
N SER A 231 -13.00 -3.48 3.53
CA SER A 231 -13.32 -4.29 4.72
C SER A 231 -14.44 -3.75 5.62
N THR A 232 -14.99 -2.56 5.36
CA THR A 232 -16.10 -1.98 6.12
C THR A 232 -17.24 -1.57 5.20
N ASP A 233 -18.47 -1.53 5.72
CA ASP A 233 -19.63 -1.17 4.91
C ASP A 233 -19.58 0.29 4.45
N LEU A 234 -18.98 1.16 5.27
CA LEU A 234 -18.73 2.55 4.90
C LEU A 234 -17.73 2.64 3.72
N LEU A 235 -16.68 1.82 3.71
CA LEU A 235 -15.75 1.74 2.58
C LEU A 235 -16.42 1.27 1.30
N LYS A 236 -17.22 0.19 1.40
CA LYS A 236 -17.97 -0.32 0.24
C LYS A 236 -18.87 0.78 -0.33
N LYS A 237 -19.60 1.49 0.54
CA LYS A 237 -20.54 2.54 0.14
C LYS A 237 -19.85 3.76 -0.48
N VAL A 238 -18.67 4.14 0.00
CA VAL A 238 -17.90 5.27 -0.56
C VAL A 238 -17.33 4.93 -1.94
N PHE A 239 -16.64 3.79 -2.06
CA PHE A 239 -15.98 3.43 -3.31
C PHE A 239 -16.94 2.82 -4.35
N SER A 240 -18.12 2.34 -3.98
CA SER A 240 -19.15 1.93 -4.95
C SER A 240 -19.65 3.10 -5.82
N THR A 241 -19.46 4.35 -5.38
CA THR A 241 -19.74 5.53 -6.21
C THR A 241 -18.74 5.74 -7.34
N LEU A 242 -17.62 5.01 -7.31
CA LEU A 242 -16.54 5.07 -8.29
C LEU A 242 -16.47 3.81 -9.17
N ASP A 243 -17.25 2.77 -8.85
CA ASP A 243 -17.32 1.55 -9.65
C ASP A 243 -18.12 1.80 -10.94
N PRO A 244 -17.73 1.21 -12.08
CA PRO A 244 -18.39 1.38 -13.37
C PRO A 244 -19.77 0.72 -13.46
#